data_AF-A0ABD1CFC5-F1
#
_entry.id   AF-A0ABD1CFC5-F1
#
_cell.length_a   1.000
_cell.length_b   1.000
_cell.length_c   1.000
_cell.angle_alpha   90.00
_cell.angle_beta   90.00
_cell.angle_gamma   90.00
#
_symmetry.space_group_name_H-M   'P 1'
#
loop_
_entity.id
_entity.type
_entity.pdbx_description
1 polymer ?
#
loop_
_entity_poly.entity_id
_entity_poly.type
_entity_poly.pdbx_seq_one_letter_code
_entity_poly.pdbx_strand_id
1 'polypeptide(L)' 'MLAKRLIHDQSQSMDAEEMMINKLKQACGYEFTNKLHRMFTDISVSSDLNQKFNHFLKQQNKEI' A
#
# COMPACT_ATOMS: atom_id res chain seq x y z
N MET A 1 2.84 -3.52 14.61
CA MET A 1 2.60 -2.15 14.09
C MET A 1 2.37 -2.23 12.58
N LEU A 2 1.41 -1.49 12.03
CA LEU A 2 1.03 -1.52 10.60
C LEU A 2 2.23 -1.28 9.67
N ALA A 3 3.09 -0.29 9.99
CA ALA A 3 4.29 0.03 9.21
C ALA A 3 5.18 -1.20 8.94
N LYS A 4 5.47 -1.97 9.99
CA LYS A 4 6.33 -3.15 9.88
C LYS A 4 5.70 -4.20 8.96
N ARG A 5 4.39 -4.43 9.10
CA ARG A 5 3.69 -5.42 8.28
C ARG A 5 3.67 -5.03 6.81
N LEU A 6 3.39 -3.76 6.51
CA LEU A 6 3.37 -3.24 5.14
C LEU A 6 4.75 -3.28 4.47
N ILE A 7 5.81 -2.85 5.17
CA ILE A 7 7.16 -2.75 4.58
C ILE A 7 7.81 -4.12 4.37
N HIS A 8 7.56 -5.07 5.27
CA HIS A 8 8.18 -6.41 5.21
C HIS A 8 7.26 -7.45 4.57
N ASP A 9 6.18 -7.01 3.91
CA ASP A 9 5.18 -7.88 3.28
C ASP A 9 4.64 -8.98 4.22
N GLN A 10 4.41 -8.62 5.48
CA GLN A 10 3.87 -9.52 6.50
C GLN A 10 2.35 -9.40 6.65
N SER A 11 1.71 -8.55 5.85
CA SER A 11 0.27 -8.43 5.79
C SER A 11 -0.32 -9.66 5.09
N GLN A 12 -1.20 -10.39 5.78
CA GLN A 12 -1.83 -11.58 5.20
C GLN A 12 -2.87 -11.26 4.12
N SER A 13 -3.55 -10.10 4.25
CA SER A 13 -4.55 -9.63 3.31
C SER A 13 -4.62 -8.11 3.38
N MET A 14 -4.50 -7.44 2.24
CA MET A 14 -4.62 -5.99 2.16
C MET A 14 -6.06 -5.53 2.45
N ASP A 15 -7.06 -6.30 2.03
CA ASP A 15 -8.48 -6.03 2.33
C ASP A 15 -8.73 -6.05 3.85
N ALA A 16 -8.13 -7.00 4.56
CA ALA A 16 -8.25 -7.08 6.02
C ALA A 16 -7.61 -5.88 6.73
N GLU A 17 -6.46 -5.40 6.24
CA GLU A 17 -5.79 -4.20 6.76
C GLU A 17 -6.65 -2.95 6.50
N GLU A 18 -7.24 -2.81 5.31
CA GLU A 18 -8.16 -1.71 4.98
C GLU A 18 -9.41 -1.74 5.87
N MET A 19 -10.03 -2.91 6.07
CA MET A 19 -11.15 -3.08 6.99
C MET A 19 -10.81 -2.66 8.42
N MET A 20 -9.60 -2.97 8.89
CA MET A 20 -9.15 -2.57 10.22
C MET A 20 -9.04 -1.04 10.34
N ILE A 21 -8.44 -0.37 9.34
CA ILE A 21 -8.36 1.09 9.29
C ILE A 21 -9.77 1.71 9.27
N ASN A 22 -10.69 1.14 8.50
CA ASN A 22 -12.08 1.61 8.41
C ASN A 22 -12.83 1.47 9.74
N LYS A 23 -12.66 0.36 10.46
CA LYS A 23 -13.25 0.18 11.79
C LYS A 23 -12.67 1.17 12.80
N LEU A 24 -11.36 1.42 12.77
CA LEU A 24 -10.73 2.44 13.61
C LEU A 24 -11.20 3.86 13.26
N LYS A 25 -11.46 4.14 11.98
CA LYS A 25 -12.00 5.43 11.54
C LYS A 25 -13.41 5.65 12.09
N GLN A 26 -14.25 4.61 12.09
CA GLN A 26 -15.59 4.68 12.68
C GLN A 26 -15.55 4.87 14.20
N ALA A 27 -14.64 4.17 14.89
CA ALA A 27 -14.56 4.21 16.35
C ALA A 27 -13.84 5.46 16.90
N CYS A 28 -12.79 5.94 16.22
CA CYS A 28 -11.86 6.95 16.72
C CYS A 28 -11.75 8.19 15.84
N GLY A 29 -12.43 8.21 14.69
CA GLY A 29 -12.44 9.34 13.76
C GLY A 29 -11.30 9.36 12.74
N TYR A 30 -11.39 10.33 11.83
CA TYR A 30 -10.45 10.48 10.72
C TYR A 30 -9.06 10.93 11.18
N GLU A 31 -8.96 11.95 12.04
CA GLU A 31 -7.67 12.49 12.51
C GLU A 31 -6.78 11.40 13.14
N PHE A 32 -7.39 10.43 13.83
CA PHE A 32 -6.69 9.30 14.41
C PHE A 32 -6.12 8.33 13.36
N THR A 33 -6.86 8.11 12.27
CA THR A 33 -6.53 7.12 11.23
C THR A 33 -5.82 7.68 10.01
N ASN A 34 -5.73 9.01 9.88
CA ASN A 34 -5.18 9.71 8.72
C ASN A 34 -3.78 9.18 8.31
N LYS A 35 -2.87 9.01 9.29
CA LYS A 35 -1.53 8.47 9.02
C LYS A 35 -1.54 7.02 8.54
N LEU A 36 -2.39 6.18 9.14
CA LEU A 36 -2.52 4.76 8.76
C LEU A 36 -3.06 4.64 7.33
N HIS A 37 -4.05 5.47 7.00
CA HIS A 37 -4.63 5.51 5.67
C HIS A 37 -3.60 5.95 4.62
N ARG A 38 -2.81 7.01 4.91
CA ARG A 38 -1.73 7.45 4.01
C ARG A 38 -0.69 6.36 3.79
N MET A 39 -0.22 5.71 4.86
CA MET A 39 0.73 4.61 4.75
C MET A 39 0.19 3.46 3.88
N PHE A 40 -1.09 3.13 4.02
CA PHE A 40 -1.74 2.10 3.21
C PHE A 40 -1.79 2.48 1.73
N THR A 41 -2.18 3.73 1.43
CA THR A 41 -2.22 4.24 0.06
C THR A 41 -0.83 4.31 -0.58
N ASP A 42 0.20 4.71 0.17
CA ASP A 42 1.57 4.83 -0.34
C ASP A 42 2.14 3.48 -0.83
N ILE A 43 1.79 2.37 -0.16
CA ILE A 43 2.18 1.02 -0.59
C ILE A 43 1.55 0.65 -1.93
N SER A 44 0.26 0.92 -2.10
CA SER A 44 -0.44 0.66 -3.37
C SER A 44 0.13 1.48 -4.53
N VAL A 45 0.40 2.77 -4.29
CA VAL A 45 1.04 3.66 -5.28
C VAL A 45 2.45 3.18 -5.63
N SER A 46 3.24 2.77 -4.63
CA SER A 46 4.59 2.24 -4.86
C SER A 46 4.57 0.97 -5.71
N SER A 47 3.62 0.06 -5.47
CA SER A 47 3.45 -1.15 -6.26
C SER A 47 3.12 -0.84 -7.73
N ASP A 48 2.16 0.06 -7.98
CA ASP A 48 1.81 0.50 -9.34
C ASP A 48 2.99 1.16 -10.07
N LEU A 49 3.73 2.04 -9.38
CA LEU A 49 4.93 2.66 -9.93
C LEU A 49 6.00 1.62 -10.30
N ASN A 50 6.24 0.64 -9.43
CA ASN A 50 7.15 -0.46 -9.70
C ASN A 50 6.71 -1.30 -10.90
N GLN A 51 5.41 -1.59 -11.05
CA GLN A 51 4.89 -2.31 -12.21
C GLN A 51 5.12 -1.54 -13.51
N LYS A 52 4.83 -0.23 -13.53
CA LYS A 52 5.09 0.65 -14.67
C LYS A 52 6.57 0.69 -15.04
N PHE A 53 7.45 0.79 -14.04
CA PHE A 53 8.89 0.78 -14.26
C PHE A 53 9.38 -0.56 -14.84
N ASN A 54 8.92 -1.68 -14.30
CA ASN A 54 9.24 -3.01 -14.85
C ASN A 54 8.72 -3.19 -16.28
N HIS A 55 7.56 -2.62 -16.60
CA HIS A 55 7.02 -2.63 -17.96
C HIS A 55 7.90 -1.81 -18.92
N PHE A 56 8.30 -0.61 -18.51
CA PHE A 56 9.23 0.25 -19.26
C PHE A 56 10.55 -0.49 -19.57
N LEU A 57 11.17 -1.13 -18.56
CA LEU A 57 12.41 -1.90 -18.76
C LEU A 57 12.23 -3.07 -19.76
N LYS A 58 11.08 -3.75 -19.72
CA LYS A 58 10.77 -4.83 -20.66
C LYS A 58 10.54 -4.33 -22.09
N GLN A 59 10.02 -3.11 -22.26
CA GLN A 59 9.91 -2.49 -23.59
C GLN A 59 11.29 -2.09 -24.11
N GLN A 60 12.12 -1.44 -23.29
CA GLN A 60 13.49 -1.08 -23.68
C GLN A 60 14.33 -2.30 -24.11
N ASN A 61 14.24 -3.42 -23.38
CA ASN A 61 14.97 -4.64 -23.72
C ASN A 61 14.45 -5.36 -24.98
N LYS A 62 13.28 -4.99 -25.52
CA LYS A 62 12.76 -5.54 -26.79
C LYS A 62 13.21 -4.76 -28.02
N GLU A 63 13.79 -3.58 -27.83
CA GLU A 63 14.28 -2.72 -28.92
C GLU A 63 15.79 -2.89 -29.19
N ILE A 64 16.45 -3.85 -28.53
CA ILE A 64 17.83 -4.31 -28.77
C ILE A 64 17.76 -5.72 -29.36
#